data_AF-A0A1M7GJ81-F1
#
_entry.id   AF-A0A1M7GJ81-F1
#
_cell.length_a   1.000
_cell.length_b   1.000
_cell.length_c   1.000
_cell.angle_alpha   90.00
_cell.angle_beta   90.00
_cell.angle_gamma   90.00
#
_symmetry.space_group_name_H-M   'P 1'
#
loop_
_entity.id
_entity.type
_entity.pdbx_description
1 polymer ?
#
loop_
_entity_poly.entity_id
_entity_poly.type
_entity_poly.pdbx_seq_one_letter_code
_entity_poly.pdbx_strand_id
1 'polypeptide(L)'
;MQIRFANIKESLEKEEGGYTERSVLRKLEAYDMFVDFAKDPKTIAAKMLPHLERLRQLPLKRVKGGFFSKYGYSVEQVDRLIEKLDAQIMTALEGK
;
A
#
# COMPACT_ATOMS: atom_id res chain seq x y z
N MET A 1 9.50 5.93 13.26
CA MET A 1 9.83 4.57 12.75
C MET A 1 9.61 4.56 11.24
N GLN A 2 10.67 4.57 10.43
CA GLN A 2 10.56 4.39 8.98
C GLN A 2 10.40 2.89 8.71
N ILE A 3 9.25 2.48 8.20
CA ILE A 3 9.04 1.09 7.75
C ILE A 3 9.63 1.03 6.34
N ARG A 4 10.80 0.40 6.18
CA ARG A 4 11.41 0.22 4.85
C ARG A 4 10.67 -0.86 4.08
N PHE A 5 10.37 -0.58 2.81
CA PHE A 5 9.67 -1.47 1.88
C PHE A 5 10.18 -2.92 1.88
N ALA A 6 11.50 -3.09 1.95
CA ALA A 6 12.14 -4.41 2.00
C ALA A 6 11.66 -5.28 3.17
N ASN A 7 11.48 -4.68 4.36
CA ASN A 7 11.04 -5.42 5.56
C ASN A 7 9.54 -5.75 5.53
N ILE A 8 8.76 -4.97 4.77
CA ILE A 8 7.31 -5.19 4.62
C ILE A 8 7.07 -6.45 3.77
N LYS A 9 7.81 -6.61 2.68
CA LYS A 9 7.65 -7.74 1.77
C LYS A 9 7.88 -9.10 2.45
N GLU A 10 8.79 -9.15 3.41
CA GLU A 10 9.15 -10.36 4.16
C GLU A 10 8.20 -10.66 5.32
N SER A 11 7.39 -9.69 5.76
CA SER A 11 6.50 -9.84 6.92
C SER A 11 5.05 -10.14 6.58
N LEU A 12 4.66 -10.07 5.31
CA LEU A 12 3.31 -10.39 4.87
C LEU A 12 3.13 -11.90 4.73
N GLU A 13 2.23 -12.45 5.53
CA GLU A 13 1.81 -13.84 5.47
C GLU A 13 1.04 -14.13 4.18
N LYS A 14 1.07 -15.40 3.76
CA LYS A 14 0.33 -15.86 2.58
C LYS A 14 -0.88 -16.70 3.00
N GLU A 15 -2.02 -16.46 2.37
CA GLU A 15 -3.27 -17.18 2.60
C GLU A 15 -3.92 -17.61 1.28
N GLU A 16 -4.76 -18.64 1.35
CA GLU A 16 -5.54 -19.08 0.19
C GLU A 16 -6.56 -18.00 -0.21
N GLY A 17 -6.58 -17.62 -1.49
CA GLY A 17 -7.49 -16.56 -1.97
C GLY A 17 -7.02 -15.13 -1.67
N GLY A 18 -5.81 -14.98 -1.12
CA GLY A 18 -5.20 -13.68 -0.82
C GLY A 18 -4.95 -12.79 -2.05
N TYR A 19 -4.45 -11.59 -1.82
CA TYR A 19 -4.07 -10.69 -2.91
C TYR A 19 -2.84 -11.19 -3.67
N THR A 20 -2.85 -11.06 -4.99
CA THR A 20 -1.71 -11.44 -5.82
C THR A 20 -0.49 -10.59 -5.44
N GLU A 21 0.66 -11.22 -5.26
CA GLU A 21 1.91 -10.54 -4.86
C GLU A 21 2.20 -9.33 -5.76
N ARG A 22 2.08 -9.51 -7.08
CA ARG A 22 2.28 -8.45 -8.05
C ARG A 22 1.37 -7.23 -7.83
N SER A 23 0.10 -7.45 -7.49
CA SER A 23 -0.83 -6.34 -7.26
C SER A 23 -0.54 -5.61 -5.95
N VAL A 24 -0.17 -6.36 -4.90
CA VAL A 24 0.18 -5.81 -3.60
C VAL A 24 1.46 -4.99 -3.70
N LEU A 25 2.53 -5.58 -4.25
CA LEU A 25 3.81 -4.90 -4.39
C LEU A 25 3.68 -3.59 -5.18
N ARG A 26 2.97 -3.60 -6.32
CA ARG A 26 2.76 -2.39 -7.11
C ARG A 26 1.99 -1.31 -6.33
N LYS A 27 0.98 -1.69 -5.55
CA LYS A 27 0.21 -0.74 -4.75
C LYS A 27 1.05 -0.17 -3.61
N LEU A 28 1.77 -1.04 -2.90
CA LEU A 28 2.65 -0.62 -1.81
C LEU A 28 3.78 0.28 -2.34
N GLU A 29 4.42 -0.02 -3.47
CA GLU A 29 5.48 0.83 -4.07
C GLU A 29 4.95 2.24 -4.34
N ALA A 30 3.72 2.35 -4.83
CA ALA A 30 3.08 3.65 -5.01
C ALA A 30 2.82 4.34 -3.66
N TYR A 31 2.38 3.63 -2.62
CA TYR A 31 2.25 4.23 -1.27
C TYR A 31 3.59 4.71 -0.71
N ASP A 32 4.67 3.96 -0.90
CA ASP A 32 6.02 4.33 -0.45
C ASP A 32 6.49 5.64 -1.09
N MET A 33 6.32 5.78 -2.41
CA MET A 33 6.59 7.04 -3.10
C MET A 33 5.76 8.21 -2.54
N PHE A 34 4.48 7.97 -2.22
CA PHE A 34 3.62 9.00 -1.63
C PHE A 34 4.04 9.38 -0.22
N VAL A 35 4.52 8.43 0.60
CA VAL A 35 5.07 8.72 1.92
C VAL A 35 6.28 9.64 1.80
N ASP A 36 7.17 9.39 0.84
CA ASP A 36 8.36 10.22 0.62
C ASP A 36 8.00 11.61 0.12
N PHE A 37 7.11 11.72 -0.87
CA PHE A 37 6.59 13.01 -1.31
C PHE A 37 5.87 13.76 -0.19
N ALA A 38 5.06 13.09 0.63
CA ALA A 38 4.35 13.73 1.73
C ALA A 38 5.29 14.28 2.80
N LYS A 39 6.49 13.71 2.96
CA LYS A 39 7.54 14.21 3.85
C LYS A 39 8.36 15.35 3.27
N ASP A 40 8.44 15.49 1.93
CA ASP A 40 9.19 16.59 1.30
C ASP A 40 8.53 17.94 1.63
N PRO A 41 9.23 18.88 2.29
CA PRO A 41 8.64 20.17 2.70
C PRO A 41 8.09 21.02 1.53
N LYS A 42 8.47 20.74 0.28
CA LYS A 42 7.97 21.44 -0.91
C LYS A 42 6.63 20.92 -1.44
N THR A 43 6.15 19.79 -0.90
CA THR A 43 4.91 19.16 -1.34
C THR A 43 3.69 19.96 -0.90
N ILE A 44 2.81 20.25 -1.86
CA ILE A 44 1.55 20.97 -1.65
C ILE A 44 0.44 19.93 -1.42
N ALA A 45 -0.12 19.89 -0.21
CA ALA A 45 -1.16 18.92 0.17
C ALA A 45 -2.35 18.90 -0.79
N ALA A 46 -2.85 20.08 -1.17
CA ALA A 46 -3.98 20.21 -2.11
C ALA A 46 -3.72 19.56 -3.48
N LYS A 47 -2.47 19.52 -3.94
CA LYS A 47 -2.11 18.83 -5.19
C LYS A 47 -1.99 17.33 -4.98
N MET A 48 -1.60 16.90 -3.79
CA MET A 48 -1.31 15.50 -3.49
C MET A 48 -2.56 14.67 -3.18
N LEU A 49 -3.53 15.25 -2.48
CA LEU A 49 -4.77 14.58 -2.07
C LEU A 49 -5.51 13.90 -3.22
N PRO A 50 -5.75 14.53 -4.40
CA PRO A 50 -6.42 13.87 -5.52
C PRO A 50 -5.65 12.66 -6.06
N HIS A 51 -4.32 12.67 -6.00
CA HIS A 51 -3.54 11.51 -6.44
C HIS A 51 -3.54 10.39 -5.40
N LEU A 52 -3.59 10.72 -4.10
CA LEU A 52 -3.76 9.74 -3.03
C LEU A 52 -5.11 9.04 -3.14
N GLU A 53 -6.19 9.78 -3.42
CA GLU A 53 -7.52 9.18 -3.65
C GLU A 53 -7.52 8.20 -4.84
N ARG A 54 -6.87 8.57 -5.95
CA ARG A 54 -6.71 7.65 -7.09
C ARG A 54 -5.95 6.38 -6.70
N LEU A 55 -4.91 6.50 -5.88
CA LEU A 55 -4.15 5.36 -5.37
C LEU A 55 -5.00 4.45 -4.47
N ARG A 56 -5.82 5.03 -3.58
CA ARG A 56 -6.78 4.28 -2.74
C ARG A 56 -7.70 3.43 -3.58
N GLN A 57 -8.23 4.01 -4.67
CA GLN A 57 -9.16 3.35 -5.60
C GLN A 57 -8.52 2.28 -6.49
N LEU A 58 -7.18 2.17 -6.56
CA LEU A 58 -6.54 1.13 -7.36
C LEU A 58 -6.91 -0.27 -6.83
N PRO A 59 -7.53 -1.13 -7.65
CA PRO A 59 -8.01 -2.43 -7.19
C PRO A 59 -6.83 -3.38 -6.95
N LEU A 60 -6.83 -4.06 -5.81
CA LEU A 60 -5.98 -5.22 -5.57
C LEU A 60 -6.64 -6.46 -6.17
N LYS A 61 -5.85 -7.24 -6.92
CA LYS A 61 -6.35 -8.47 -7.55
C LYS A 61 -6.14 -9.62 -6.59
N ARG A 62 -7.17 -10.44 -6.39
CA ARG A 62 -7.05 -11.70 -5.64
C ARG A 62 -6.57 -12.83 -6.55
N VAL A 63 -5.86 -13.80 -5.97
CA VAL A 63 -5.55 -15.05 -6.67
C VAL A 63 -6.88 -15.75 -7.01
N LYS A 64 -7.06 -16.16 -8.26
CA LYS A 64 -8.23 -16.94 -8.65
C LYS A 64 -8.05 -18.35 -8.10
N GLY A 65 -8.96 -18.79 -7.22
CA GLY A 65 -9.00 -20.16 -6.73
C GLY A 65 -9.14 -21.14 -7.90
N GLY A 66 -8.03 -21.77 -8.27
CA GLY A 66 -7.93 -22.76 -9.34
C GLY A 66 -6.72 -23.65 -9.10
N PHE A 67 -6.67 -24.78 -9.79
CA PHE A 67 -5.79 -25.94 -9.51
C PHE A 67 -4.27 -25.65 -9.40
N PHE A 68 -3.77 -24.49 -9.81
CA PHE A 68 -2.32 -24.26 -9.98
C PHE A 68 -1.68 -23.09 -9.21
N SER A 69 -2.42 -22.25 -8.49
CA SER A 69 -1.82 -21.29 -7.54
C SER A 69 -2.90 -20.66 -6.67
N LYS A 70 -2.95 -21.06 -5.41
CA LYS A 70 -4.02 -20.71 -4.48
C LYS A 70 -3.64 -19.63 -3.46
N TYR A 71 -2.35 -19.35 -3.28
CA TYR A 71 -1.87 -18.52 -2.17
C TYR A 71 -1.41 -17.15 -2.65
N GLY A 72 -1.94 -16.10 -2.02
CA GLY A 72 -1.53 -14.71 -2.17
C GLY A 72 -1.22 -14.10 -0.82
N TYR A 73 -0.84 -12.83 -0.75
CA TYR A 73 -0.67 -12.14 0.54
C TYR A 73 -2.00 -11.99 1.26
N SER A 74 -1.97 -12.10 2.58
CA SER A 74 -3.16 -12.00 3.42
C SER A 74 -3.91 -10.70 3.18
N VAL A 75 -5.21 -10.80 2.88
CA VAL A 75 -6.07 -9.64 2.64
C VAL A 75 -6.05 -8.73 3.85
N GLU A 76 -6.21 -9.30 5.04
CA GLU A 76 -6.32 -8.54 6.28
C GLU A 76 -5.00 -7.83 6.64
N GLN A 77 -3.85 -8.50 6.48
CA GLN A 77 -2.55 -7.88 6.73
C GLN A 77 -2.25 -6.76 5.72
N VAL A 78 -2.55 -6.99 4.44
CA VAL A 78 -2.32 -6.00 3.38
C VAL A 78 -3.22 -4.78 3.57
N ASP A 79 -4.50 -4.97 3.88
CA ASP A 79 -5.44 -3.87 4.06
C ASP A 79 -5.05 -3.02 5.29
N ARG A 80 -4.71 -3.65 6.43
CA ARG A 80 -4.18 -2.94 7.61
C ARG A 80 -2.92 -2.15 7.32
N LEU A 81 -2.01 -2.73 6.53
CA LEU A 81 -0.77 -2.06 6.15
C LEU A 81 -1.04 -0.84 5.28
N ILE A 82 -1.92 -0.98 4.28
CA ILE A 82 -2.31 0.13 3.40
C ILE A 82 -2.95 1.24 4.23
N GLU A 83 -3.86 0.90 5.15
CA GLU A 83 -4.48 1.88 6.06
C GLU A 83 -3.45 2.60 6.93
N LYS A 84 -2.45 1.88 7.46
CA LYS A 84 -1.36 2.48 8.23
C LYS A 84 -0.50 3.44 7.39
N LEU A 85 -0.19 3.07 6.15
CA LEU A 85 0.57 3.94 5.24
C LEU A 85 -0.25 5.18 4.85
N ASP A 86 -1.54 4.98 4.60
CA ASP A 86 -2.47 6.06 4.28
C ASP A 86 -2.60 7.07 5.43
N ALA A 87 -2.76 6.59 6.67
CA ALA A 87 -2.76 7.42 7.86
C ALA A 87 -1.46 8.22 8.01
N GLN A 88 -0.30 7.60 7.76
CA GLN A 88 0.99 8.30 7.80
C GLN A 88 1.09 9.41 6.76
N ILE A 89 0.60 9.17 5.54
CA ILE A 89 0.55 10.19 4.48
C ILE A 89 -0.35 11.33 4.91
N MET A 90 -1.56 11.02 5.41
CA MET A 90 -2.53 12.04 5.85
C MET A 90 -1.96 12.90 6.98
N THR A 91 -1.39 12.31 8.04
CA THR A 91 -0.75 13.07 9.12
C THR A 91 0.40 13.95 8.60
N ALA A 92 1.20 13.46 7.65
CA ALA A 92 2.29 14.25 7.06
C ALA A 92 1.79 15.40 6.17
N LEU A 93 0.61 15.25 5.55
CA LEU A 93 -0.01 16.30 4.73
C LEU A 93 -0.82 17.31 5.55
N GLU A 94 -1.44 16.91 6.66
CA GLU A 94 -2.16 17.80 7.59
C GLU A 94 -1.23 18.75 8.35
N GLY A 95 0.03 18.34 8.56
CA GLY A 95 1.05 19.18 9.18
C GLY A 95 1.64 20.26 8.26
N LYS A 96 1.05 20.49 7.08
CA LYS A 96 1.54 21.43 6.04
C LYS A 96 0.48 22.45 5.66
#